data_AF-A0A1H8JG14-F1
#
_entry.id   AF-A0A1H8JG14-F1
#
_cell.length_a   1.000
_cell.length_b   1.000
_cell.length_c   1.000
_cell.angle_alpha   90.00
_cell.angle_beta   90.00
_cell.angle_gamma   90.00
#
_symmetry.space_group_name_H-M   'P 1'
#
loop_
_entity.id
_entity.type
_entity.pdbx_description
1 polymer ?
#
loop_
_entity_poly.entity_id
_entity_poly.type
_entity_poly.pdbx_seq_one_letter_code
_entity_poly.pdbx_strand_id
1 'polypeptide(L)' 'MCAGASDDATLQAIQDGLNQPQMLTSMPMNGYLWVSVLYDDGTIQKFVDEQYGPDVVIVQSALRPAS' A
#
# COMPACT_ATOMS: atom_id res chain seq x y z
N MET A 1 14.82 1.87 8.88
CA MET A 1 13.51 2.48 9.19
C MET A 1 12.93 1.76 10.38
N CYS A 2 12.30 2.47 11.30
CA CYS A 2 11.49 1.84 12.35
C CYS A 2 10.28 1.14 11.71
N ALA A 3 9.71 0.14 12.39
CA ALA A 3 8.44 -0.44 11.98
C ALA A 3 7.35 0.64 11.92
N GLY A 4 6.38 0.47 11.02
CA GLY A 4 5.19 1.30 10.93
C GLY A 4 4.35 1.19 12.22
N ALA A 5 3.45 2.15 12.43
CA ALA A 5 2.71 2.27 13.67
C ALA A 5 1.44 1.41 13.74
N SER A 6 1.04 0.78 12.62
CA SER A 6 -0.20 0.02 12.52
C SER A 6 -0.04 -1.41 13.03
N ASP A 7 -1.05 -1.92 13.72
CA ASP A 7 -1.11 -3.32 14.15
C ASP A 7 -1.62 -4.26 13.03
N ASP A 8 -1.30 -5.55 13.16
CA ASP A 8 -1.61 -6.56 12.13
C ASP A 8 -3.12 -6.69 11.87
N ALA A 9 -3.96 -6.51 12.89
CA ALA A 9 -5.41 -6.61 12.75
C ALA A 9 -5.97 -5.47 11.88
N THR A 10 -5.47 -4.25 12.10
CA THR A 10 -5.80 -3.07 11.28
C THR A 10 -5.33 -3.28 9.85
N LEU A 11 -4.09 -3.75 9.65
CA LEU A 11 -3.53 -3.98 8.32
C LEU A 11 -4.28 -5.06 7.55
N GLN A 12 -4.73 -6.12 8.23
CA GLN A 12 -5.57 -7.16 7.62
C GLN A 12 -6.93 -6.61 7.19
N ALA A 13 -7.59 -5.81 8.04
CA ALA A 13 -8.87 -5.21 7.68
C ALA A 13 -8.75 -4.24 6.48
N ILE A 14 -7.67 -3.46 6.44
CA ILE A 14 -7.36 -2.59 5.29
C ILE A 14 -7.12 -3.45 4.04
N GLN A 15 -6.34 -4.51 4.14
CA GLN A 15 -6.06 -5.42 3.02
C GLN A 15 -7.34 -6.02 2.43
N ASP A 16 -8.25 -6.51 3.29
CA ASP A 16 -9.51 -7.11 2.84
C ASP A 16 -10.42 -6.10 2.13
N GLY A 17 -10.41 -4.83 2.57
CA GLY A 17 -11.17 -3.75 1.95
C GLY A 17 -10.56 -3.21 0.66
N LEU A 18 -9.24 -3.32 0.50
CA LEU A 18 -8.51 -2.80 -0.65
C LEU A 18 -8.52 -3.72 -1.86
N ASN A 19 -8.95 -4.97 -1.78
CA ASN A 19 -8.83 -5.97 -2.84
C ASN A 19 -9.45 -5.50 -4.19
N GLN A 20 -8.63 -4.82 -5.02
CA GLN A 20 -8.99 -4.20 -6.28
C GLN A 20 -8.26 -4.90 -7.46
N PRO A 21 -8.85 -4.93 -8.68
CA PRO A 21 -8.24 -5.60 -9.83
C PRO A 21 -6.84 -5.09 -10.24
N GLN A 22 -6.51 -3.82 -9.94
CA GLN A 22 -5.19 -3.24 -10.27
C GLN A 22 -4.06 -3.66 -9.32
N MET A 23 -4.37 -4.33 -8.20
CA MET A 23 -3.36 -4.80 -7.25
C MET A 23 -2.84 -6.17 -7.68
N LEU A 24 -1.52 -6.33 -7.68
CA LEU A 24 -0.86 -7.59 -7.99
C LEU A 24 -0.69 -8.44 -6.74
N THR A 25 -0.28 -7.82 -5.64
CA THR A 25 -0.12 -8.47 -4.33
C THR A 25 -0.37 -7.47 -3.21
N SER A 26 -0.78 -7.95 -2.05
CA SER A 26 -0.81 -7.20 -0.80
C SER A 26 -0.30 -8.07 0.35
N MET A 27 0.41 -7.47 1.32
CA MET A 27 0.82 -8.17 2.54
C MET A 27 1.08 -7.21 3.70
N PRO A 28 0.57 -7.48 4.92
CA PRO A 28 1.03 -6.82 6.13
C PRO A 28 2.48 -7.20 6.42
N MET A 29 3.36 -6.22 6.61
CA MET A 29 4.76 -6.46 6.97
C MET A 29 5.38 -5.25 7.66
N ASN A 30 6.02 -5.48 8.81
CA ASN A 30 6.72 -4.46 9.61
C ASN A 30 5.86 -3.23 9.96
N GLY A 31 4.57 -3.42 10.26
CA GLY A 31 3.66 -2.34 10.63
C GLY A 31 3.13 -1.51 9.46
N TYR A 32 3.30 -1.99 8.22
CA TYR A 32 2.76 -1.40 6.99
C TYR A 32 1.96 -2.43 6.20
N LEU A 33 0.99 -1.99 5.40
CA LEU A 33 0.43 -2.80 4.32
C LEU A 33 1.22 -2.52 3.04
N TRP A 34 1.98 -3.50 2.59
CA TRP A 34 2.70 -3.42 1.32
C TRP A 34 1.77 -3.83 0.19
N VAL A 35 1.68 -2.97 -0.83
CA VAL A 35 0.82 -3.17 -2.00
C VAL A 35 1.67 -3.07 -3.25
N SER A 36 1.65 -4.11 -4.07
CA SER A 36 2.28 -4.08 -5.39
C SER A 36 1.22 -3.77 -6.45
N VAL A 37 1.50 -2.80 -7.31
CA VAL A 37 0.69 -2.46 -8.49
C VAL A 37 1.53 -2.52 -9.75
N LEU A 38 0.89 -2.57 -10.91
CA LEU A 38 1.63 -2.54 -12.18
C LEU A 38 2.40 -1.22 -12.35
N TYR A 39 1.73 -0.10 -12.10
CA TYR A 39 2.31 1.24 -12.18
C TYR A 39 1.50 2.21 -11.30
N ASP A 40 2.20 3.12 -10.65
CA ASP A 40 1.67 4.27 -9.93
C ASP A 40 2.51 5.50 -10.29
N ASP A 41 1.85 6.56 -10.75
CA ASP A 41 2.44 7.90 -10.94
C ASP A 41 2.40 8.74 -9.65
N GLY A 42 1.94 8.15 -8.55
CA GLY A 42 1.76 8.76 -7.23
C GLY A 42 0.30 9.01 -6.89
N THR A 43 -0.63 8.82 -7.83
CA THR A 43 -2.07 8.98 -7.58
C THR A 43 -2.62 7.91 -6.64
N ILE A 44 -2.14 6.66 -6.75
CA ILE A 44 -2.58 5.56 -5.88
C ILE A 44 -2.02 5.77 -4.47
N GLN A 45 -0.72 6.07 -4.34
CA GLN A 45 -0.12 6.38 -3.03
C GLN A 45 -0.87 7.52 -2.33
N LYS A 46 -1.14 8.62 -3.06
CA LYS A 46 -1.87 9.76 -2.49
C LYS A 46 -3.27 9.37 -2.01
N PHE A 47 -4.00 8.57 -2.80
CA PHE A 47 -5.32 8.10 -2.41
C PHE A 47 -5.28 7.29 -1.11
N VAL A 48 -4.36 6.33 -0.98
CA VAL A 48 -4.29 5.50 0.24
C VAL A 48 -3.82 6.30 1.45
N ASP A 49 -2.94 7.29 1.27
CA ASP A 49 -2.52 8.21 2.34
C ASP A 49 -3.70 9.08 2.83
N GLU A 50 -4.55 9.54 1.92
CA GLU A 50 -5.77 10.30 2.27
C GLU A 50 -6.81 9.42 2.99
N GLN A 51 -6.92 8.15 2.64
CA GLN A 51 -7.90 7.23 3.23
C GLN A 51 -7.46 6.65 4.58
N TYR A 52 -6.19 6.26 4.71
CA TYR A 52 -5.70 5.47 5.84
C TYR A 52 -4.68 6.23 6.71
N GLY A 53 -4.22 7.38 6.26
CA GLY A 53 -3.14 8.13 6.86
C GLY A 53 -1.78 7.85 6.19
N PRO A 54 -0.83 8.78 6.34
CA PRO A 54 0.50 8.63 5.77
C PRO A 54 1.21 7.42 6.41
N ASP A 55 2.06 6.76 5.62
CA ASP A 55 2.92 5.67 6.08
C ASP A 55 2.16 4.45 6.66
N VAL A 56 0.90 4.24 6.26
CA VAL A 56 0.13 3.02 6.59
C VAL A 56 0.17 2.01 5.46
N VAL A 57 -0.04 2.47 4.22
CA VAL A 57 -0.01 1.66 3.01
C VAL A 57 1.16 2.12 2.14
N ILE A 58 2.03 1.19 1.76
CA ILE A 58 3.18 1.47 0.90
C ILE A 58 2.92 0.88 -0.47
N VAL A 59 2.76 1.75 -1.48
CA VAL A 59 2.52 1.35 -2.86
C VAL A 59 3.85 1.18 -3.60
N GLN A 60 4.06 -0.01 -4.17
CA GLN A 60 5.24 -0.35 -4.95
C GLN A 60 4.84 -0.64 -6.40
N SER A 61 5.38 0.15 -7.33
CA SER A 61 5.19 -0.08 -8.76
C SER A 61 6.14 -1.16 -9.29
N ALA A 62 5.60 -2.11 -10.05
CA ALA A 62 6.41 -3.08 -10.80
C ALA A 62 7.13 -2.43 -11.99
N LEU A 63 6.50 -1.45 -12.64
CA LEU A 63 7.07 -0.69 -13.75
C LEU A 63 7.64 0.64 -13.28
N ARG A 64 8.59 1.18 -14.05
CA ARG A 64 9.14 2.52 -13.88
C ARG A 64 8.75 3.40 -15.07
N PRO A 65 8.63 4.73 -14.90
CA PRO A 65 8.49 5.65 -16.02
C PRO A 65 9.64 5.47 -17.02
N ALA A 66 9.34 5.64 -18.31
CA ALA A 66 10.38 5.73 -19.33
C ALA A 66 11.17 7.03 -19.14
N SER A 67 12.50 6.93 -19.20
CA SER A 67 13.46 8.04 -19.05
C SER A 67 13.53 8.94 -20.28
#